data_AF-A0AAD9PA87-F1
#
_entry.id   AF-A0AAD9PA87-F1
#
_cell.length_a   1.000
_cell.length_b   1.000
_cell.length_c   1.000
_cell.angle_alpha   90.00
_cell.angle_beta   90.00
_cell.angle_gamma   90.00
#
_symmetry.space_group_name_H-M   'P 1'
#
loop_
_entity.id
_entity.type
_entity.pdbx_description
1 polymer ?
#
loop_
_entity_poly.entity_id
_entity_poly.type
_entity_poly.pdbx_seq_one_letter_code
_entity_poly.pdbx_strand_id
1 'polypeptide(L)'
;MVLRTKTTVTDSEAEFMAKAIEKQLTLKLVTVILKQRSEYLSDVTLHVVHPSRADRLIRQLEANGYDDGPDNSAPFQLREGDVLEVGFRGNVKAYDGSQQLEVVYNSPLAVSVTCDVVEVDKFLQRSYTTYKGFVQLVRKVKVTRQKSVKNEDGEVHQETVVEYTREVLCDMLISVPKVGRVGRQRGHLKNSCRSLN
;
A
#
# COMPACT_ATOMS: atom_id res chain seq x y z
N MET A 1 12.05 -24.85 15.14
CA MET A 1 10.76 -25.04 15.84
C MET A 1 10.69 -26.45 16.41
N VAL A 2 10.06 -26.67 17.56
CA VAL A 2 9.82 -28.02 18.11
C VAL A 2 8.32 -28.28 18.15
N LEU A 3 7.84 -29.28 17.41
CA LEU A 3 6.44 -29.72 17.44
C LEU A 3 6.32 -31.02 18.21
N ARG A 4 5.48 -31.04 19.24
CA ARG A 4 5.08 -32.28 19.93
C ARG A 4 3.77 -32.76 19.32
N THR A 5 3.82 -33.87 18.61
CA THR A 5 2.66 -34.51 17.98
C THR A 5 2.29 -35.80 18.72
N LYS A 6 1.12 -36.36 18.41
CA LYS A 6 0.78 -37.72 18.83
C LYS A 6 1.67 -38.72 18.10
N THR A 7 1.92 -39.87 18.70
CA THR A 7 2.73 -40.97 18.10
C THR A 7 2.13 -41.54 16.81
N THR A 8 0.87 -41.23 16.50
CA THR A 8 0.17 -41.65 15.28
C THR A 8 0.46 -40.78 14.07
N VAL A 9 1.12 -39.63 14.26
CA VAL A 9 1.45 -38.69 13.18
C VAL A 9 2.76 -39.14 12.53
N THR A 10 2.74 -39.28 11.22
CA THR A 10 3.92 -39.61 10.43
C THR A 10 4.86 -38.42 10.27
N ASP A 11 6.13 -38.68 9.97
CA ASP A 11 7.12 -37.61 9.79
C ASP A 11 6.75 -36.62 8.68
N SER A 12 6.12 -37.07 7.59
CA SER A 12 5.68 -36.22 6.49
C SER A 12 4.51 -35.31 6.88
N GLU A 13 3.57 -35.81 7.69
CA GLU A 13 2.48 -35.00 8.24
C GLU A 13 3.02 -33.96 9.24
N ALA A 14 4.00 -34.35 10.06
CA ALA A 14 4.67 -33.43 10.98
C ALA A 14 5.42 -32.32 10.22
N GLU A 15 6.11 -32.64 9.13
CA GLU A 15 6.77 -31.67 8.26
C GLU A 15 5.76 -30.72 7.59
N PHE A 16 4.64 -31.24 7.08
CA PHE A 16 3.58 -30.43 6.51
C PHE A 16 3.01 -29.44 7.53
N MET A 17 2.71 -29.91 8.75
CA MET A 17 2.27 -29.05 9.84
C MET A 17 3.31 -27.99 10.19
N ALA A 18 4.59 -28.36 10.26
CA ALA A 18 5.66 -27.41 10.53
C ALA A 18 5.72 -26.30 9.50
N LYS A 19 5.70 -26.66 8.20
CA LYS A 19 5.68 -25.69 7.09
C LYS A 19 4.46 -24.79 7.14
N ALA A 20 3.29 -25.33 7.45
CA ALA A 20 2.06 -24.55 7.56
C ALA A 20 2.13 -23.54 8.72
N ILE A 21 2.62 -23.96 9.90
CA ILE A 21 2.78 -23.10 11.06
C ILE A 21 3.82 -22.02 10.80
N GLU A 22 4.99 -22.37 10.26
CA GLU A 22 6.04 -21.40 9.92
C GLU A 22 5.51 -20.37 8.93
N LYS A 23 4.81 -20.80 7.87
CA LYS A 23 4.17 -19.90 6.91
C LYS A 23 3.19 -18.95 7.60
N GLN A 24 2.44 -19.41 8.59
CA GLN A 24 1.50 -18.56 9.32
C GLN A 24 2.19 -17.58 10.28
N LEU A 25 3.27 -18.00 10.95
CA LEU A 25 4.04 -17.16 11.88
C LEU A 25 4.74 -15.98 11.19
N THR A 26 5.02 -16.10 9.89
CA THR A 26 5.57 -14.99 9.09
C THR A 26 4.55 -13.89 8.79
N LEU A 27 3.25 -14.17 8.93
CA LEU A 27 2.19 -13.21 8.63
C LEU A 27 1.97 -12.24 9.80
N LYS A 28 1.87 -10.96 9.47
CA LYS A 28 1.58 -9.86 10.39
C LYS A 28 0.24 -9.24 10.02
N LEU A 29 -0.66 -9.15 11.00
CA LEU A 29 -1.93 -8.45 10.83
C LEU A 29 -1.69 -6.94 10.84
N VAL A 30 -2.19 -6.26 9.83
CA VAL A 30 -2.05 -4.81 9.65
C VAL A 30 -3.38 -4.18 9.25
N THR A 31 -3.49 -2.88 9.44
CA THR A 31 -4.55 -2.00 8.92
C THR A 31 -3.90 -0.77 8.31
N VAL A 32 -4.59 -0.14 7.36
CA VAL A 32 -4.15 1.08 6.70
C VAL A 32 -4.92 2.26 7.24
N ILE A 33 -4.19 3.30 7.60
CA ILE A 33 -4.73 4.56 8.09
C ILE A 33 -4.36 5.62 7.06
N LEU A 34 -5.39 6.25 6.49
CA LEU A 34 -5.24 7.35 5.55
C LEU A 34 -5.84 8.60 6.16
N LYS A 35 -5.04 9.66 6.28
CA LYS A 35 -5.50 10.94 6.78
C LYS A 35 -5.07 12.08 5.86
N GLN A 36 -5.91 13.10 5.82
CA GLN A 36 -5.69 14.35 5.09
C GLN A 36 -5.50 15.46 6.13
N ARG A 37 -4.63 16.42 5.84
CA ARG A 37 -4.40 17.56 6.74
C ARG A 37 -5.57 18.54 6.64
N SER A 38 -6.27 18.88 7.72
CA SER A 38 -7.44 19.79 7.66
C SER A 38 -7.12 21.17 7.08
N GLU A 39 -5.93 21.67 7.34
CA GLU A 39 -5.51 22.96 6.78
C GLU A 39 -5.30 22.92 5.27
N TYR A 40 -4.93 21.75 4.73
CA TYR A 40 -4.58 21.55 3.34
C TYR A 40 -4.88 20.10 2.95
N LEU A 41 -6.13 19.84 2.55
CA LEU A 41 -6.63 18.49 2.26
C LEU A 41 -5.90 17.80 1.10
N SER A 42 -5.09 18.52 0.32
CA SER A 42 -4.21 17.92 -0.68
C SER A 42 -3.01 17.20 -0.05
N ASP A 43 -2.59 17.53 1.17
CA ASP A 43 -1.52 16.82 1.90
C ASP A 43 -2.12 15.59 2.57
N VAL A 44 -1.73 14.43 2.06
CA VAL A 44 -2.25 13.12 2.43
C VAL A 44 -1.13 12.27 2.98
N THR A 45 -1.40 11.57 4.09
CA THR A 45 -0.49 10.61 4.68
C THR A 45 -1.15 9.24 4.84
N LEU A 46 -0.46 8.20 4.37
CA LEU A 46 -0.87 6.80 4.47
C LEU A 46 0.10 6.07 5.38
N HIS A 47 -0.43 5.34 6.36
CA HIS A 47 0.35 4.53 7.28
C HIS A 47 -0.14 3.08 7.29
N VAL A 48 0.81 2.14 7.28
CA VAL A 48 0.52 0.71 7.47
C VAL A 48 0.96 0.34 8.88
N VAL A 49 0.01 -0.04 9.73
CA VAL A 49 0.29 -0.32 11.15
C VAL A 49 -0.45 -1.54 11.67
N HIS A 50 0.06 -2.11 12.76
CA HIS A 50 -0.68 -3.15 13.49
C HIS A 50 -1.95 -2.55 14.13
N PRO A 51 -3.11 -3.24 14.09
CA PRO A 51 -4.37 -2.70 14.62
C PRO A 51 -4.31 -2.24 16.08
N SER A 52 -3.55 -2.92 16.94
CA SER A 52 -3.37 -2.50 18.34
C SER A 52 -2.66 -1.16 18.53
N ARG A 53 -2.00 -0.63 17.50
CA ARG A 53 -1.34 0.69 17.50
C ARG A 53 -2.14 1.77 16.76
N ALA A 54 -3.27 1.40 16.13
CA ALA A 54 -4.02 2.29 15.25
C ALA A 54 -4.52 3.53 15.99
N ASP A 55 -5.25 3.36 17.11
CA ASP A 55 -5.83 4.47 17.86
C ASP A 55 -4.77 5.46 18.37
N ARG A 56 -3.61 4.94 18.80
CA ARG A 56 -2.50 5.78 19.24
C ARG A 56 -1.95 6.61 18.07
N LEU A 57 -1.77 6.00 16.90
CA LEU A 57 -1.29 6.71 15.72
C LEU A 57 -2.31 7.75 15.26
N ILE A 58 -3.61 7.44 15.24
CA ILE A 58 -4.67 8.38 14.85
C ILE A 58 -4.62 9.64 15.72
N ARG A 59 -4.56 9.48 17.04
CA ARG A 59 -4.44 10.63 17.96
C ARG A 59 -3.18 11.46 17.71
N GLN A 60 -2.08 10.80 17.36
CA GLN A 60 -0.84 11.49 17.00
C GLN A 60 -0.98 12.26 15.67
N LEU A 61 -1.66 11.68 14.68
CA LEU A 61 -1.94 12.31 13.40
C LEU A 61 -2.86 13.52 13.56
N GLU A 62 -3.94 13.37 14.34
CA GLU A 62 -4.86 14.46 14.69
C GLU A 62 -4.12 15.62 15.38
N ALA A 63 -3.23 15.32 16.34
CA ALA A 63 -2.39 16.33 16.99
C ALA A 63 -1.44 17.05 16.02
N ASN A 64 -1.07 16.41 14.91
CA ASN A 64 -0.26 16.99 13.83
C ASN A 64 -1.11 17.65 12.74
N GLY A 65 -2.43 17.75 12.92
CA GLY A 65 -3.36 18.37 11.97
C GLY A 65 -3.88 17.46 10.86
N TYR A 66 -3.63 16.15 10.94
CA TYR A 66 -4.17 15.11 10.05
C TYR A 66 -5.41 14.45 10.68
N ASP A 67 -6.49 15.19 10.70
CA ASP A 67 -7.77 14.89 11.37
C ASP A 67 -8.93 14.62 10.39
N ASP A 68 -8.74 14.84 9.08
CA ASP A 68 -9.71 14.48 8.04
C ASP A 68 -9.31 13.17 7.32
N GLY A 69 -10.24 12.55 6.61
CA GLY A 69 -10.03 11.32 5.84
C GLY A 69 -10.98 10.18 6.21
N PRO A 70 -10.91 9.06 5.47
CA PRO A 70 -11.79 7.92 5.69
C PRO A 70 -11.49 7.18 7.00
N ASP A 71 -12.39 6.28 7.37
CA ASP A 71 -12.12 5.28 8.41
C ASP A 71 -10.96 4.35 8.00
N ASN A 72 -10.36 3.69 8.99
CA ASN A 72 -9.28 2.73 8.76
C ASN A 72 -9.73 1.58 7.84
N SER A 73 -8.79 1.01 7.09
CA SER A 73 -9.08 -0.16 6.26
C SER A 73 -9.47 -1.36 7.12
N ALA A 74 -10.19 -2.31 6.50
CA ALA A 74 -10.30 -3.64 7.07
C ALA A 74 -8.90 -4.24 7.29
N PRO A 75 -8.66 -4.98 8.39
CA PRO A 75 -7.37 -5.62 8.62
C PRO A 75 -7.06 -6.68 7.57
N PHE A 76 -5.79 -6.76 7.17
CA PHE A 76 -5.27 -7.80 6.27
C PHE A 76 -3.87 -8.24 6.71
N GLN A 77 -3.36 -9.31 6.11
CA GLN A 77 -2.07 -9.90 6.51
C GLN A 77 -0.98 -9.55 5.51
N LEU A 78 0.18 -9.12 6.01
CA LEU A 78 1.42 -8.91 5.25
C LEU A 78 2.54 -9.83 5.75
N ARG A 79 3.58 -10.01 4.93
CA ARG A 79 4.85 -10.62 5.35
C ARG A 79 5.96 -9.58 5.31
N GLU A 80 6.96 -9.79 6.17
CA GLU A 80 8.20 -9.01 6.11
C GLU A 80 8.81 -9.10 4.70
N GLY A 81 9.20 -7.95 4.15
CA GLY A 81 9.76 -7.87 2.79
C GLY A 81 8.72 -7.79 1.68
N ASP A 82 7.41 -7.84 1.96
CA ASP A 82 6.38 -7.57 0.96
C ASP A 82 6.57 -6.16 0.38
N VAL A 83 6.58 -6.06 -0.95
CA VAL A 83 6.67 -4.77 -1.65
C VAL A 83 5.26 -4.22 -1.83
N LEU A 84 5.01 -3.05 -1.26
CA LEU A 84 3.77 -2.31 -1.34
C LEU A 84 3.90 -1.16 -2.32
N GLU A 85 2.89 -0.94 -3.14
CA GLU A 85 2.74 0.24 -3.99
C GLU A 85 1.55 1.06 -3.51
N VAL A 86 1.76 2.36 -3.30
CA VAL A 86 0.68 3.33 -3.16
C VAL A 86 0.40 3.92 -4.54
N GLY A 87 -0.81 3.70 -5.03
CA GLY A 87 -1.31 4.25 -6.30
C GLY A 87 -2.53 5.13 -6.11
N PHE A 88 -2.95 5.80 -7.19
CA PHE A 88 -4.10 6.70 -7.19
C PHE A 88 -5.10 6.28 -8.28
N ARG A 89 -6.39 6.37 -7.97
CA ARG A 89 -7.49 6.04 -8.89
C ARG A 89 -8.59 7.10 -8.85
N GLY A 90 -9.27 7.28 -9.98
CA GLY A 90 -10.35 8.27 -10.11
C GLY A 90 -9.80 9.62 -10.53
N ASN A 91 -10.40 10.70 -10.03
CA ASN A 91 -10.03 12.06 -10.45
C ASN A 91 -8.92 12.68 -9.58
N VAL A 92 -8.01 11.87 -9.04
CA VAL A 92 -6.92 12.31 -8.17
C VAL A 92 -5.61 11.62 -8.56
N LYS A 93 -4.49 12.30 -8.35
CA LYS A 93 -3.12 11.81 -8.58
C LYS A 93 -2.12 12.51 -7.67
N ALA A 94 -0.93 11.95 -7.50
CA ALA A 94 0.16 12.66 -6.85
C ALA A 94 0.55 13.92 -7.64
N TYR A 95 0.88 14.98 -6.92
CA TYR A 95 1.26 16.28 -7.48
C TYR A 95 2.56 16.21 -8.29
N ASP A 96 3.55 15.45 -7.82
CA ASP A 96 4.84 15.26 -8.48
C ASP A 96 4.76 14.37 -9.73
N GLY A 97 3.56 13.90 -10.09
CA GLY A 97 3.33 13.02 -11.23
C GLY A 97 3.75 11.57 -10.97
N SER A 98 4.20 11.24 -9.75
CA SER A 98 4.49 9.86 -9.35
C SER A 98 3.21 9.03 -9.43
N GLN A 99 3.18 8.09 -10.37
CA GLN A 99 2.01 7.21 -10.52
C GLN A 99 1.93 6.19 -9.39
N GLN A 100 3.09 5.79 -8.84
CA GLN A 100 3.21 4.75 -7.82
C GLN A 100 4.37 5.07 -6.88
N LEU A 101 4.16 4.85 -5.58
CA LEU A 101 5.20 4.97 -4.55
C LEU A 101 5.44 3.62 -3.90
N GLU A 102 6.66 3.12 -4.00
CA GLU A 102 7.01 1.79 -3.50
C GLU A 102 7.61 1.86 -2.09
N VAL A 103 7.14 0.96 -1.22
CA VAL A 103 7.65 0.78 0.14
C VAL A 103 7.73 -0.70 0.46
N VAL A 104 8.78 -1.11 1.17
CA VAL A 104 8.93 -2.49 1.64
C VAL A 104 8.37 -2.58 3.05
N TYR A 105 7.44 -3.51 3.29
CA TYR A 105 6.89 -3.70 4.62
C TYR A 105 7.92 -4.34 5.55
N ASN A 106 8.14 -3.69 6.70
CA ASN A 106 8.97 -4.20 7.78
C ASN A 106 8.33 -3.84 9.14
N SER A 107 7.88 -4.81 9.93
CA SER A 107 7.05 -4.55 11.13
C SER A 107 7.67 -3.70 12.25
N PRO A 108 8.99 -3.70 12.49
CA PRO A 108 9.64 -2.79 13.44
C PRO A 108 9.77 -1.37 12.90
N LEU A 109 9.73 -1.19 11.57
CA LEU A 109 9.83 0.11 10.92
C LEU A 109 8.44 0.71 10.69
N ALA A 110 8.37 2.04 10.73
CA ALA A 110 7.13 2.74 10.45
C ALA A 110 6.95 2.86 8.94
N VAL A 111 6.04 2.08 8.37
CA VAL A 111 5.74 2.15 6.93
C VAL A 111 4.76 3.31 6.72
N SER A 112 5.26 4.41 6.17
CA SER A 112 4.45 5.60 5.88
C SER A 112 4.82 6.27 4.57
N VAL A 113 3.80 6.83 3.92
CA VAL A 113 3.91 7.56 2.67
C VAL A 113 3.15 8.86 2.82
N THR A 114 3.84 9.98 2.59
CA THR A 114 3.23 11.31 2.57
C THR A 114 3.40 11.94 1.20
N CYS A 115 2.32 12.49 0.66
CA CYS A 115 2.28 13.06 -0.68
C CYS A 115 1.24 14.17 -0.80
N ASP A 116 1.53 15.13 -1.67
CA ASP A 116 0.53 16.09 -2.14
C ASP A 116 -0.29 15.49 -3.28
N VAL A 117 -1.61 15.65 -3.22
CA VAL A 117 -2.58 15.11 -4.19
C VAL A 117 -3.33 16.24 -4.88
N VAL A 118 -3.47 16.10 -6.19
CA VAL A 118 -4.21 17.04 -7.06
C VAL A 118 -5.19 16.31 -7.95
N GLU A 119 -6.12 17.05 -8.52
CA GLU A 119 -7.05 16.54 -9.50
C GLU A 119 -6.36 16.12 -10.81
N VAL A 120 -6.95 15.11 -11.47
CA VAL A 120 -6.51 14.70 -12.82
C VAL A 120 -7.14 15.63 -13.86
N ASP A 121 -8.46 15.82 -13.78
CA ASP A 121 -9.25 16.66 -14.67
C ASP A 121 -10.14 17.62 -13.85
N LYS A 122 -9.91 18.92 -14.09
CA LYS A 122 -10.65 20.01 -13.43
C LYS A 122 -12.11 20.10 -13.85
N PHE A 123 -12.46 19.57 -15.01
CA PHE A 123 -13.81 19.61 -15.58
C PHE A 123 -14.68 18.42 -15.16
N LEU A 124 -14.07 17.36 -14.63
CA LEU A 124 -14.81 16.25 -14.03
C LEU A 124 -15.48 16.68 -12.72
N GLN A 125 -16.55 15.96 -12.36
CA GLN A 125 -17.29 16.14 -11.11
C GLN A 125 -17.82 17.56 -10.90
N ARG A 126 -18.08 18.34 -11.97
CA ARG A 126 -18.46 19.78 -11.94
C ARG A 126 -19.47 20.16 -10.86
N SER A 127 -20.50 19.35 -10.65
CA SER A 127 -21.58 19.59 -9.68
C SER A 127 -21.16 19.42 -8.20
N TYR A 128 -19.98 18.90 -7.92
CA TYR A 128 -19.45 18.72 -6.56
C TYR A 128 -18.54 19.89 -6.14
N THR A 129 -18.44 20.14 -4.84
CA THR A 129 -17.51 21.12 -4.24
C THR A 129 -16.08 20.58 -4.08
N THR A 130 -15.92 19.25 -4.17
CA THR A 130 -14.63 18.55 -4.06
C THR A 130 -14.42 17.60 -5.24
N TYR A 131 -13.16 17.35 -5.56
CA TYR A 131 -12.72 16.25 -6.39
C TYR A 131 -12.57 14.99 -5.53
N LYS A 132 -13.17 13.89 -5.97
CA LYS A 132 -13.10 12.60 -5.27
C LYS A 132 -12.26 11.60 -6.04
N GLY A 133 -11.49 10.82 -5.31
CA GLY A 133 -10.75 9.68 -5.82
C GLY A 133 -10.27 8.77 -4.70
N PHE A 134 -9.44 7.80 -5.05
CA PHE A 134 -8.99 6.77 -4.12
C PHE A 134 -7.47 6.73 -4.09
N VAL A 135 -6.94 6.56 -2.88
CA VAL A 135 -5.58 6.08 -2.66
C VAL A 135 -5.66 4.56 -2.51
N GLN A 136 -4.93 3.85 -3.34
CA GLN A 136 -4.96 2.39 -3.44
C GLN A 136 -3.64 1.82 -2.93
N LEU A 137 -3.71 0.85 -2.02
CA LEU A 137 -2.54 0.08 -1.60
C LEU A 137 -2.53 -1.26 -2.33
N VAL A 138 -1.43 -1.57 -3.01
CA VAL A 138 -1.24 -2.76 -3.82
C VAL A 138 -0.02 -3.53 -3.33
N ARG A 139 -0.09 -4.85 -3.27
CA ARG A 139 1.08 -5.71 -3.09
C ARG A 139 1.64 -6.15 -4.45
N LYS A 140 2.93 -6.00 -4.64
CA LYS A 140 3.69 -6.57 -5.75
C LYS A 140 4.14 -7.98 -5.42
N VAL A 141 3.61 -8.96 -6.15
CA VAL A 141 3.94 -10.38 -5.99
C VAL A 141 4.77 -10.85 -7.17
N LYS A 142 5.95 -11.40 -6.89
CA LYS A 142 6.77 -12.08 -7.91
C LYS A 142 6.13 -13.41 -8.28
N VAL A 143 5.88 -13.62 -9.56
CA VAL A 143 5.33 -14.85 -10.11
C VAL A 143 6.28 -15.36 -11.18
N THR A 144 6.78 -16.58 -10.99
CA THR A 144 7.59 -17.25 -11.99
C THR A 144 6.66 -18.03 -12.92
N ARG A 145 6.71 -17.76 -14.23
CA ARG A 145 5.94 -18.47 -15.25
C ARG A 145 6.86 -19.07 -16.29
N GLN A 146 6.53 -20.28 -16.76
CA GLN A 146 7.17 -20.88 -17.92
C GLN A 146 6.45 -20.38 -19.18
N LYS A 147 7.18 -19.77 -20.11
CA LYS A 147 6.68 -19.41 -21.44
C LYS A 147 7.40 -20.25 -22.49
N SER A 148 6.63 -20.74 -23.46
CA SER A 148 7.18 -21.36 -24.65
C SER A 148 7.58 -20.28 -25.65
N VAL A 149 8.87 -20.21 -25.96
CA VAL A 149 9.43 -19.29 -26.97
C VAL A 149 9.85 -20.13 -28.17
N LYS A 150 9.47 -19.68 -29.38
CA LYS A 150 9.92 -20.29 -30.63
C LYS A 150 11.13 -19.53 -31.16
N ASN A 151 12.20 -20.26 -31.45
CA ASN A 151 13.36 -19.70 -32.15
C ASN A 151 13.09 -19.61 -33.66
N GLU A 152 13.96 -18.89 -34.39
CA GLU A 152 13.87 -18.73 -35.86
C GLU A 152 13.91 -20.06 -36.61
N ASP A 153 14.55 -21.09 -36.02
CA ASP A 153 14.61 -22.46 -36.53
C ASP A 153 13.33 -23.29 -36.27
N GLY A 154 12.30 -22.70 -35.63
CA GLY A 154 11.03 -23.36 -35.32
C GLY A 154 11.04 -24.21 -34.05
N GLU A 155 12.19 -24.35 -33.39
CA GLU A 155 12.32 -25.07 -32.11
C GLU A 155 11.64 -24.30 -30.96
N VAL A 156 10.84 -25.03 -30.16
CA VAL A 156 10.14 -24.48 -28.99
C VAL A 156 10.98 -24.75 -27.74
N HIS A 157 11.49 -23.70 -27.10
CA HIS A 157 12.15 -23.78 -25.80
C HIS A 157 11.27 -23.20 -24.68
N GLN A 158 11.38 -23.78 -23.48
CA GLN A 158 10.71 -23.26 -22.29
C GLN A 158 11.63 -22.27 -21.59
N GLU A 159 11.26 -21.00 -21.60
CA GLU A 159 11.95 -19.95 -20.87
C GLU A 159 11.21 -19.64 -19.56
N THR A 160 11.97 -19.49 -18.49
CA THR A 160 11.42 -19.10 -17.18
C THR A 160 11.41 -17.59 -17.08
N VAL A 161 10.23 -16.98 -17.17
CA VAL A 161 10.04 -15.53 -17.09
C VAL A 161 9.52 -15.16 -15.70
N VAL A 162 10.15 -14.17 -15.08
CA VAL A 162 9.68 -13.59 -13.81
C VAL A 162 8.76 -12.41 -14.14
N GLU A 163 7.47 -12.56 -13.82
CA GLU A 163 6.46 -11.51 -13.95
C GLU A 163 6.07 -10.99 -12.55
N TYR A 164 5.64 -9.72 -12.47
CA TYR A 164 5.07 -9.16 -11.24
C TYR A 164 3.56 -9.07 -11.39
N THR A 165 2.83 -9.70 -10.48
CA THR A 165 1.38 -9.55 -10.35
C THR A 165 1.07 -8.52 -9.26
N ARG A 166 0.02 -7.75 -9.46
CA ARG A 166 -0.46 -6.72 -8.53
C ARG A 166 -1.72 -7.22 -7.82
N GLU A 167 -1.67 -7.28 -6.50
CA GLU A 167 -2.79 -7.64 -5.63
C GLU A 167 -3.28 -6.39 -4.89
N VAL A 168 -4.52 -5.96 -5.13
CA VAL A 168 -5.09 -4.81 -4.42
C VAL A 168 -5.43 -5.20 -2.98
N LEU A 169 -4.87 -4.49 -2.00
CA LEU A 169 -5.11 -4.75 -0.59
C LEU A 169 -6.27 -3.90 -0.05
N CYS A 170 -6.30 -2.61 -0.40
CA CYS A 170 -7.40 -1.71 -0.02
C CYS A 170 -7.48 -0.47 -0.91
N ASP A 171 -8.69 0.08 -1.00
CA ASP A 171 -8.99 1.38 -1.62
C ASP A 171 -9.55 2.32 -0.57
N MET A 172 -8.95 3.50 -0.44
CA MET A 172 -9.27 4.48 0.60
C MET A 172 -9.71 5.79 -0.08
N LEU A 173 -10.95 6.21 0.16
CA LEU A 173 -11.54 7.38 -0.48
C LEU A 173 -10.93 8.67 0.09
N ILE A 174 -10.55 9.60 -0.79
CA ILE A 174 -10.11 10.95 -0.43
C ILE A 174 -10.91 12.02 -1.17
N SER A 175 -10.97 13.21 -0.57
CA SER A 175 -11.64 14.38 -1.14
C SER A 175 -10.68 15.57 -1.19
N VAL A 176 -10.48 16.14 -2.38
CA VAL A 176 -9.62 17.31 -2.61
C VAL A 176 -10.51 18.51 -2.96
N PRO A 177 -10.42 19.66 -2.28
CA PRO A 177 -11.28 20.81 -2.53
C PRO A 177 -10.99 21.49 -3.87
N LYS A 178 -12.04 21.96 -4.57
CA LYS A 178 -11.90 22.64 -5.88
C LYS A 178 -11.44 24.08 -5.81
N VAL A 179 -11.73 24.76 -4.71
CA VAL A 179 -11.45 26.20 -4.53
C VAL A 179 -10.62 26.38 -3.27
N GLY A 180 -9.34 26.74 -3.47
CA GLY A 180 -8.52 27.53 -2.56
C GLY A 180 -8.45 27.11 -1.07
N ARG A 181 -7.51 26.24 -0.76
CA ARG A 181 -6.39 26.65 0.11
C ARG A 181 -5.07 26.40 -0.62
N VAL A 182 -4.88 27.13 -1.72
CA VAL A 182 -3.54 27.36 -2.28
C VAL A 182 -2.82 28.25 -1.27
N GLY A 183 -2.02 27.63 -0.41
CA GLY A 183 -1.53 28.24 0.82
C GLY A 183 -0.02 28.16 1.04
N ARG A 184 0.81 28.14 -0.02
CA ARG A 184 2.07 28.89 -0.16
C ARG A 184 2.92 28.33 -1.30
N GLN A 185 3.47 29.25 -2.09
CA GLN A 185 4.79 29.11 -2.68
C GLN A 185 5.77 28.70 -1.56
N ARG A 186 6.01 27.41 -1.36
CA ARG A 186 7.24 26.94 -0.71
C ARG A 186 8.32 27.09 -1.76
N GLY A 187 9.15 28.12 -1.60
CA GLY A 187 10.38 28.24 -2.36
C GLY A 187 11.14 26.92 -2.33
N HIS A 188 11.59 26.47 -3.50
CA HIS A 188 12.66 25.50 -3.71
C HIS A 188 13.03 24.60 -2.52
N LEU A 189 12.13 23.72 -2.11
CA LEU A 189 12.48 22.57 -1.27
C LEU A 189 11.70 21.38 -1.80
N LYS A 190 12.47 20.45 -2.37
CA LYS A 190 12.06 19.19 -2.98
C LYS A 190 11.17 18.39 -2.03
N ASN A 191 9.85 18.55 -2.12
CA ASN A 191 8.89 17.65 -1.51
C ASN A 191 8.38 16.69 -2.59
N SER A 192 9.31 15.86 -3.07
CA SER A 192 8.99 14.59 -3.71
C SER A 192 8.23 13.74 -2.70
N CYS A 193 7.24 12.98 -3.15
CA CYS A 193 6.61 11.96 -2.33
C CYS A 193 7.68 11.11 -1.63
N ARG A 194 7.68 11.07 -0.30
CA ARG A 194 8.69 10.35 0.46
C ARG A 194 8.07 9.11 1.09
N SER A 195 8.68 7.96 0.81
CA SER A 195 8.57 6.82 1.71
C SER A 195 9.54 7.05 2.87
N LEU A 196 9.00 7.09 4.08
CA LEU A 196 9.80 7.05 5.29
C LEU A 196 9.81 5.59 5.74
N ASN A 197 11.00 4.98 5.77
CA ASN A 197 11.28 3.67 6.37
C ASN A 197 12.07 3.87 7.66
#